data_AF-A0ABD0NTQ3-F1
#
_entry.id   AF-A0ABD0NTQ3-F1
#
_cell.length_a   1.000
_cell.length_b   1.000
_cell.length_c   1.000
_cell.angle_alpha   90.00
_cell.angle_beta   90.00
_cell.angle_gamma   90.00
#
_symmetry.space_group_name_H-M   'P 1'
#
loop_
_entity.id
_entity.type
_entity.pdbx_description
1 polymer ?
#
loop_
_entity_poly.entity_id
_entity_poly.type
_entity_poly.pdbx_seq_one_letter_code
_entity_poly.pdbx_strand_id
1 'polypeptide(L)' 'FDALTRLGIPDPVNYIKKRFKSSKLLFLKSACVGKAIVDQLEASVEEAINSATWVDLQ' A
#
# COMPACT_ATOMS: atom_id res chain seq x y z
N PHE A 1 0.10 -0.31 10.90
CA PHE A 1 -0.60 -1.42 11.57
C PHE A 1 -0.85 -1.12 13.04
N ASP A 2 -0.06 -0.22 13.64
CA ASP A 2 -0.21 0.29 15.01
C ASP A 2 -1.63 0.66 15.41
N ALA A 3 -2.41 1.29 14.53
CA ALA A 3 -3.80 1.64 14.84
C ALA A 3 -4.65 0.41 15.22
N LEU A 4 -4.47 -0.72 14.51
CA LEU A 4 -5.16 -1.98 14.81
C LEU A 4 -4.63 -2.62 16.09
N THR A 5 -3.31 -2.56 16.31
CA THR A 5 -2.69 -3.05 17.54
C THR A 5 -3.19 -2.28 18.77
N ARG A 6 -3.34 -0.96 18.69
CA ARG A 6 -3.90 -0.12 19.78
C ARG A 6 -5.38 -0.39 20.04
N LEU A 7 -6.12 -0.84 19.03
CA LEU A 7 -7.51 -1.29 19.19
C LEU A 7 -7.61 -2.69 19.82
N GLY A 8 -6.49 -3.31 20.16
CA GLY A 8 -6.45 -4.64 20.77
C GLY A 8 -6.58 -5.79 19.76
N ILE A 9 -6.36 -5.53 18.46
CA ILE A 9 -6.37 -6.59 17.44
C ILE A 9 -4.97 -7.19 17.36
N PRO A 10 -4.76 -8.44 17.84
CA PRO A 10 -3.51 -9.15 17.64
C PRO A 10 -3.37 -9.56 16.17
N ASP A 11 -2.14 -9.54 15.66
CA ASP A 11 -1.82 -9.93 14.29
C ASP A 11 -2.62 -9.16 13.20
N PRO A 12 -2.37 -7.85 13.07
CA PRO A 12 -3.14 -6.96 12.19
C PRO A 12 -3.06 -7.35 10.71
N VAL A 13 -1.96 -7.95 10.27
CA VAL A 13 -1.76 -8.39 8.89
C VAL A 13 -2.73 -9.53 8.56
N ASN A 14 -2.77 -10.57 9.39
CA ASN A 14 -3.69 -11.69 9.15
C ASN A 14 -5.15 -11.28 9.37
N TYR A 15 -5.43 -10.33 10.28
CA TYR A 15 -6.76 -9.75 10.42
C TYR A 15 -7.24 -9.10 9.10
N ILE A 16 -6.41 -8.25 8.50
CA ILE A 16 -6.72 -7.59 7.22
C ILE A 16 -6.86 -8.63 6.10
N LYS A 17 -5.95 -9.61 6.00
CA LYS A 17 -6.05 -10.68 4.99
C LYS A 17 -7.35 -11.48 5.11
N LYS A 18 -7.81 -11.77 6.33
CA LYS A 18 -9.09 -12.46 6.56
C LYS A 18 -10.30 -11.59 6.22
N ARG A 19 -10.22 -10.28 6.46
CA ARG A 19 -11.31 -9.32 6.23
C ARG A 19 -11.46 -8.92 4.76
N PHE A 20 -10.35 -8.84 4.02
CA PHE A 20 -10.26 -8.35 2.66
C PHE A 20 -9.71 -9.42 1.69
N LYS A 21 -10.25 -10.65 1.77
CA LYS A 21 -9.75 -11.82 1.00
C LYS A 21 -9.77 -11.60 -0.52
N SER A 22 -10.75 -10.86 -1.03
CA SER A 22 -10.91 -10.60 -2.46
C SER A 22 -10.16 -9.36 -2.94
N SER A 23 -9.57 -8.59 -2.02
CA SER A 23 -8.83 -7.38 -2.37
C SER A 23 -7.34 -7.72 -2.53
N LYS A 24 -6.77 -7.42 -3.70
CA LYS A 24 -5.32 -7.42 -3.90
C LYS A 24 -4.72 -6.22 -3.17
N LEU A 25 -4.28 -6.45 -1.93
CA LEU A 25 -3.57 -5.49 -1.11
C LEU A 25 -2.08 -5.82 -1.10
N LEU A 26 -1.24 -4.81 -1.32
CA LEU A 26 0.20 -4.89 -1.10
C LEU A 26 0.46 -4.62 0.39
N PHE A 27 1.15 -5.54 1.06
CA PHE A 27 1.50 -5.40 2.47
C PHE A 27 2.93 -4.86 2.59
N LEU A 28 3.05 -3.69 3.21
CA LEU A 28 4.31 -3.02 3.54
C LEU A 28 4.64 -3.28 5.01
N LYS A 29 5.78 -2.76 5.49
CA LYS A 29 6.21 -2.95 6.89
C LYS A 29 5.26 -2.31 7.90
N SER A 30 4.74 -1.11 7.59
CA SER A 30 3.90 -0.33 8.51
C SER A 30 2.46 -0.16 8.03
N ALA A 31 2.14 -0.48 6.79
CA ALA A 31 0.81 -0.26 6.21
C ALA A 31 0.50 -1.32 5.14
N CYS A 32 -0.72 -1.29 4.60
CA CYS A 32 -1.06 -2.00 3.38
C CYS A 32 -1.79 -1.05 2.44
N VAL A 33 -1.52 -1.17 1.15
CA VAL A 33 -2.09 -0.30 0.10
C VAL A 33 -2.83 -1.13 -0.93
N GLY A 34 -3.92 -0.58 -1.47
CA GLY A 34 -4.67 -1.21 -2.54
C GLY A 34 -4.04 -0.98 -3.91
N LYS A 35 -4.45 -1.78 -4.89
CA LYS A 35 -3.92 -1.73 -6.26
C LYS A 35 -3.97 -0.33 -6.90
N ALA A 36 -5.03 0.45 -6.66
CA ALA A 36 -5.14 1.80 -7.22
C ALA A 36 -3.97 2.73 -6.85
N ILE A 37 -3.47 2.65 -5.61
CA ILE A 37 -2.34 3.47 -5.16
C ILE A 37 -1.04 2.99 -5.81
N VAL A 38 -0.89 1.67 -5.96
CA VAL A 38 0.28 1.07 -6.62
C VAL A 38 0.32 1.46 -8.09
N ASP A 39 -0.80 1.32 -8.79
CA ASP A 39 -0.91 1.63 -10.22
C ASP A 39 -0.62 3.11 -10.50
N GLN A 40 -1.07 4.01 -9.62
CA GLN A 40 -0.75 5.43 -9.70
C GLN A 40 0.76 5.68 -9.54
N LEU A 41 1.39 5.01 -8.58
CA LEU A 41 2.82 5.14 -8.32
C LEU A 41 3.64 4.67 -9.53
N GLU A 42 3.27 3.52 -10.09
CA GLU A 42 3.90 2.96 -11.29
C GLU A 42 3.80 3.92 -12.48
N ALA A 43 2.61 4.50 -12.70
CA ALA A 43 2.41 5.48 -13.77
C ALA A 43 3.27 6.74 -13.59
N SER A 44 3.32 7.30 -12.37
CA SER A 44 4.14 8.48 -12.09
C SER A 44 5.64 8.24 -12.25
N VAL A 45 6.12 7.04 -11.90
CA VAL A 45 7.51 6.65 -12.13
C VAL A 45 7.80 6.50 -13.63
N GLU A 46 6.91 5.85 -14.38
CA GLU A 46 7.07 5.67 -15.82
C GLU A 46 7.06 7.01 -16.58
N GLU A 47 6.19 7.94 -16.20
CA GLU A 47 6.17 9.30 -16.77
C GLU A 47 7.46 10.07 -16.48
N ALA A 48 7.97 10.00 -15.25
CA ALA A 48 9.22 10.67 -14.85
C ALA A 48 10.43 10.14 -15.65
N ILE A 49 10.48 8.83 -15.85
CA ILE A 49 11.52 8.18 -16.69
C ILE A 49 11.43 8.68 -18.13
N ASN A 50 10.23 8.68 -18.71
CA ASN A 50 10.01 9.08 -20.11
C ASN A 50 10.31 10.57 -20.35
N SER A 51 10.03 11.42 -19.36
CA SER A 51 10.26 12.86 -19.43
C SER A 51 11.67 13.28 -18.99
N ALA A 52 12.50 12.34 -18.52
CA ALA A 52 13.78 12.61 -17.87
C ALA A 52 13.66 13.64 -16.73
N THR A 53 12.53 13.61 -16.01
CA THR A 53 12.26 14.49 -14.87
C THR A 53 12.32 13.72 -13.56
N TRP A 54 12.31 14.45 -12.45
CA TRP A 54 12.29 13.89 -11.11
C TRP A 54 10.84 13.86 -10.61
N VAL A 55 10.45 12.74 -10.00
CA VAL A 55 9.18 12.63 -9.29
C VAL A 55 9.44 12.52 -7.80
N ASP A 56 8.70 13.30 -7.01
CA ASP A 56 8.65 13.18 -5.56
C ASP A 56 7.41 12.38 -5.17
N LEU A 57 7.61 11.29 -4.44
CA LEU A 57 6.56 10.35 -4.05
C LEU A 57 6.43 10.40 -2.53
N GLN A 58 5.33 11.00 -2.03
CA GLN A 58 5.09 11.23 -0.61
C GLN A 58 4.17 10.19 0.03
#